data_AF-A0A940IB42-F1
#
_entry.id   AF-A0A940IB42-F1
#
_cell.length_a   1.000
_cell.length_b   1.000
_cell.length_c   1.000
_cell.angle_alpha   90.00
_cell.angle_beta   90.00
_cell.angle_gamma   90.00
#
_symmetry.space_group_name_H-M   'P 1'
#
loop_
_entity.id
_entity.type
_entity.pdbx_description
1 polymer ?
#
loop_
_entity_poly.entity_id
_entity_poly.type
_entity_poly.pdbx_seq_one_letter_code
_entity_poly.pdbx_strand_id
1 'polypeptide(L)'
;MKVRKAALTDYEKLKPVHTEVHKLHVQERPDIYQRTDETLDYAYFQELVESHDGCIFVIENGNEIVAFTFLRKRVTPNRTILSKKALCIYGRPWCHKKLPRTRFRKITVPTSRSIR
;
A
#
# COMPACT_ATOMS: atom_id res chain seq x y z
N MET A 1 -16.36 2.19 -11.24
CA MET A 1 -15.13 1.92 -10.48
C MET A 1 -15.27 0.59 -9.75
N LYS A 2 -14.31 -0.31 -9.88
CA LYS A 2 -14.31 -1.63 -9.23
C LYS A 2 -12.99 -1.86 -8.50
N VAL A 3 -13.03 -2.47 -7.32
CA VAL A 3 -11.83 -2.87 -6.57
C VAL A 3 -11.60 -4.35 -6.81
N ARG A 4 -10.37 -4.73 -7.18
CA ARG A 4 -9.97 -6.13 -7.33
C ARG A 4 -8.53 -6.36 -6.90
N LYS A 5 -8.16 -7.63 -6.72
CA LYS A 5 -6.75 -8.01 -6.55
C LYS A 5 -6.00 -7.83 -7.87
N ALA A 6 -4.76 -7.37 -7.80
CA ALA A 6 -3.89 -7.27 -8.97
C ALA A 6 -3.42 -8.68 -9.38
N ALA A 7 -3.21 -8.84 -10.68
CA ALA A 7 -2.55 -9.98 -11.28
C ALA A 7 -1.18 -9.54 -11.83
N LEU A 8 -0.32 -10.51 -12.20
CA LEU A 8 0.99 -10.21 -12.78
C LEU A 8 0.89 -9.36 -14.06
N THR A 9 -0.20 -9.55 -14.82
CA THR A 9 -0.51 -8.80 -16.04
C THR A 9 -0.80 -7.31 -15.80
N ASP A 10 -1.03 -6.89 -14.56
CA ASP A 10 -1.28 -5.49 -14.22
C ASP A 10 -0.02 -4.66 -14.04
N TYR A 11 1.17 -5.29 -14.04
CA TYR A 11 2.44 -4.60 -13.80
C TYR A 11 2.63 -3.38 -14.70
N GLU A 12 2.47 -3.55 -16.02
CA GLU A 12 2.65 -2.48 -17.01
C GLU A 12 1.63 -1.34 -16.83
N LYS A 13 0.41 -1.66 -16.37
CA LYS A 13 -0.62 -0.65 -16.07
C LYS A 13 -0.38 0.06 -14.75
N LEU A 14 0.24 -0.60 -13.78
CA LEU A 14 0.45 -0.08 -12.43
C LEU A 14 1.72 0.77 -12.34
N LYS A 15 2.77 0.42 -13.08
CA LYS A 15 4.04 1.16 -13.16
C LYS A 15 3.87 2.67 -13.41
N PRO A 16 3.09 3.14 -14.41
CA PRO A 16 2.90 4.58 -14.62
C PRO A 16 2.18 5.27 -13.45
N VAL A 17 1.17 4.61 -12.85
CA VAL A 17 0.46 5.12 -11.67
C VAL A 17 1.41 5.23 -10.48
N HIS A 18 2.28 4.24 -10.29
CA HIS A 18 3.28 4.23 -9.23
C HIS A 18 4.30 5.36 -9.43
N THR A 19 4.76 5.58 -10.66
CA THR A 19 5.71 6.66 -10.97
C THR A 19 5.11 8.05 -10.74
N GLU A 20 3.85 8.29 -11.11
CA GLU A 20 3.15 9.54 -10.80
C GLU A 20 3.08 9.80 -9.30
N VAL A 21 2.69 8.78 -8.53
CA VAL A 21 2.63 8.83 -7.07
C VAL A 21 4.02 9.08 -6.46
N HIS A 22 5.07 8.43 -6.98
CA HIS A 22 6.45 8.63 -6.52
C HIS A 22 6.91 10.07 -6.74
N LYS A 23 6.62 10.66 -7.91
CA LYS A 23 6.93 12.08 -8.18
C LYS A 23 6.27 13.02 -7.16
N LEU A 24 5.02 12.75 -6.77
CA LEU A 24 4.35 13.51 -5.71
C LEU A 24 5.03 13.35 -4.35
N HIS A 25 5.45 12.13 -3.99
CA HIS A 25 6.18 11.87 -2.74
C HIS A 25 7.54 12.58 -2.71
N VAL A 26 8.29 12.56 -3.82
CA VAL A 26 9.56 13.28 -3.95
C VAL A 26 9.36 14.79 -3.86
N GLN A 27 8.27 15.32 -4.43
CA GLN A 27 7.95 16.75 -4.35
C GLN A 27 7.65 17.20 -2.93
N GLU A 28 6.82 16.44 -2.20
CA GLU A 28 6.37 16.81 -0.86
C GLU A 28 7.39 16.44 0.23
N ARG A 29 8.13 15.35 0.06
CA ARG A 29 9.07 14.77 1.04
C ARG A 29 10.38 14.32 0.37
N PRO A 30 11.15 15.25 -0.21
CA PRO A 30 12.45 14.92 -0.82
C PRO A 30 13.48 14.40 0.19
N ASP A 31 13.24 14.59 1.49
CA ASP A 31 14.03 14.05 2.60
C ASP A 31 13.87 12.53 2.79
N ILE A 32 12.72 11.97 2.39
CA ILE A 32 12.44 10.52 2.49
C ILE A 32 12.57 9.84 1.12
N TYR A 33 12.18 10.50 0.04
CA TYR A 33 12.06 9.90 -1.29
C TYR A 33 13.06 10.48 -2.28
N GLN A 34 13.87 9.60 -2.89
CA GLN A 34 14.84 9.97 -3.92
C GLN A 34 14.22 9.98 -5.31
N ARG A 35 14.66 10.90 -6.18
CA ARG A 35 14.32 10.87 -7.61
C ARG A 35 14.90 9.61 -8.24
N THR A 36 14.03 8.80 -8.83
CA THR A 36 14.39 7.62 -9.63
C THR A 36 13.34 7.42 -10.71
N ASP A 37 13.77 6.94 -11.87
CA ASP A 37 12.89 6.58 -12.99
C ASP A 37 12.35 5.15 -12.83
N GLU A 38 13.10 4.29 -12.16
CA GLU A 38 12.68 2.94 -11.77
C GLU A 38 12.03 2.99 -10.39
N THR A 39 10.72 3.23 -10.39
CA THR A 39 9.97 3.42 -9.14
C THR A 39 9.40 2.12 -8.58
N LEU A 40 9.15 1.11 -9.43
CA LEU A 40 8.61 -0.18 -9.05
C LEU A 40 9.42 -1.29 -9.72
N ASP A 41 10.03 -2.13 -8.90
CA ASP A 41 10.73 -3.33 -9.34
C ASP A 41 9.76 -4.47 -9.63
N TYR A 42 10.00 -5.21 -10.73
CA TYR A 42 9.13 -6.31 -11.14
C TYR A 42 9.22 -7.49 -10.18
N ALA A 43 10.42 -7.84 -9.69
CA ALA A 43 10.58 -8.96 -8.77
C ALA A 43 9.86 -8.70 -7.44
N TYR A 44 9.92 -7.47 -6.93
CA TYR A 44 9.16 -7.03 -5.77
C TYR A 44 7.64 -7.07 -6.01
N PHE A 45 7.17 -6.64 -7.18
CA PHE A 45 5.76 -6.73 -7.54
C PHE A 45 5.29 -8.19 -7.61
N GLN A 46 6.07 -9.05 -8.26
CA GLN A 46 5.78 -10.48 -8.37
C GLN A 46 5.73 -11.14 -6.98
N GLU A 47 6.70 -10.85 -6.10
CA GLU A 47 6.69 -11.33 -4.70
C GLU A 47 5.38 -10.96 -3.99
N LEU A 48 4.89 -9.74 -4.17
CA LEU A 48 3.66 -9.28 -3.52
C LEU A 48 2.37 -9.89 -4.10
N VAL A 49 2.36 -10.29 -5.37
CA VAL A 49 1.21 -10.93 -6.01
C VAL A 49 1.17 -12.43 -5.69
N GLU A 50 2.34 -13.09 -5.67
CA GLU A 50 2.46 -14.54 -5.48
C GLU A 50 2.55 -14.96 -4.01
N SER A 51 3.03 -14.08 -3.12
CA SER A 51 3.17 -14.39 -1.69
C SER A 51 1.81 -14.51 -1.00
N HIS A 52 1.68 -15.50 -0.11
CA HIS A 52 0.53 -15.62 0.81
C HIS A 52 0.44 -14.45 1.82
N ASP A 53 1.58 -13.79 2.06
CA ASP A 53 1.71 -12.69 3.01
C ASP A 53 1.69 -11.31 2.32
N GLY A 54 1.67 -11.28 0.99
CA GLY A 54 1.50 -10.08 0.18
C GLY A 54 0.14 -10.06 -0.50
N CYS A 55 -0.42 -8.87 -0.73
CA CYS A 55 -1.49 -8.71 -1.70
C CYS A 55 -1.50 -7.29 -2.23
N ILE A 56 -1.84 -7.14 -3.50
CA ILE A 56 -2.00 -5.84 -4.14
C ILE A 56 -3.47 -5.69 -4.51
N PHE A 57 -4.07 -4.56 -4.12
CA PHE A 57 -5.41 -4.20 -4.56
C PHE A 57 -5.33 -3.01 -5.50
N VAL A 58 -6.13 -3.06 -6.57
CA VAL A 58 -6.24 -2.01 -7.58
C VAL A 58 -7.68 -1.54 -7.67
N ILE A 59 -7.86 -0.26 -7.93
CA ILE A 59 -9.13 0.30 -8.38
C ILE A 59 -9.07 0.47 -9.88
N GLU A 60 -10.01 -0.14 -10.57
CA GLU A 60 -10.21 0.03 -12.00
C GLU A 60 -11.35 1.01 -12.29
N ASN A 61 -11.12 1.88 -13.25
CA ASN A 61 -12.14 2.69 -13.88
C ASN A 61 -12.13 2.43 -15.39
N GLY A 62 -13.04 1.59 -15.88
CA GLY A 62 -12.97 1.07 -17.25
C GLY A 62 -11.76 0.15 -17.42
N ASN A 63 -10.90 0.45 -18.39
CA ASN A 63 -9.69 -0.33 -18.69
C ASN A 63 -8.42 0.19 -17.98
N GLU A 64 -8.55 1.22 -17.14
CA GLU A 64 -7.43 1.91 -16.50
C GLU A 64 -7.40 1.68 -14.99
N ILE A 65 -6.18 1.55 -14.45
CA ILE A 65 -5.93 1.51 -13.00
C ILE A 65 -5.77 2.95 -12.52
N VAL A 66 -6.64 3.39 -11.60
CA VAL A 66 -6.64 4.77 -11.09
C VAL A 66 -6.01 4.90 -9.70
N ALA A 67 -5.92 3.80 -8.96
CA ALA A 67 -5.30 3.74 -7.65
C ALA A 67 -4.89 2.31 -7.31
N PHE A 68 -3.92 2.18 -6.42
CA PHE A 68 -3.47 0.88 -5.92
C PHE A 68 -3.07 0.97 -4.45
N THR A 69 -3.00 -0.18 -3.80
CA THR A 69 -2.42 -0.33 -2.46
C THR A 69 -1.67 -1.64 -2.36
N PHE A 70 -0.47 -1.57 -1.78
CA PHE A 70 0.31 -2.74 -1.39
C PHE A 70 -0.05 -3.08 0.06
N LEU A 71 -0.39 -4.34 0.30
CA LEU A 71 -0.60 -4.88 1.64
C LEU A 71 0.41 -5.99 1.86
N ARG A 72 1.16 -5.92 2.96
CA ARG A 72 2.04 -7.01 3.38
C ARG A 72 1.79 -7.32 4.85
N LYS A 73 1.53 -8.58 5.14
CA LYS A 73 1.56 -9.14 6.49
C LYS A 73 3.02 -9.18 6.93
N ARG A 74 3.33 -8.50 8.04
CA ARG A 74 4.60 -8.71 8.73
C ARG A 74 4.29 -9.29 10.10
N VAL A 75 4.96 -10.40 10.42
CA VAL A 75 5.01 -10.91 11.79
C VAL A 75 5.90 -9.96 12.58
N THR A 76 5.36 -9.34 13.62
CA THR A 76 6.19 -8.52 14.50
C THR A 76 7.21 -9.40 15.20
N PRO A 77 8.49 -8.99 15.32
CA PRO A 77 9.47 -9.72 16.10
C PRO A 77 8.97 -9.93 17.54
N ASN A 78 9.29 -11.08 18.11
CA ASN A 78 8.83 -11.47 19.43
C ASN A 78 9.36 -10.46 20.47
N ARG A 79 8.46 -9.67 21.06
CA ARG A 79 8.79 -8.78 22.17
C ARG A 79 8.24 -9.41 23.43
N THR A 80 9.07 -9.54 24.46
CA THR A 80 8.73 -10.14 25.77
C THR A 80 7.52 -9.46 26.45
N ILE A 81 7.15 -8.27 25.99
CA ILE A 81 6.04 -7.44 26.49
C ILE A 81 4.68 -7.76 25.81
N LEU A 82 4.68 -8.53 24.71
CA LEU A 82 3.47 -8.84 23.94
C LEU A 82 3.16 -10.34 24.05
N SER A 83 2.06 -10.68 24.74
CA SER A 83 1.63 -12.06 24.97
C SER A 83 1.02 -12.75 23.72
N LYS A 84 0.81 -12.03 22.61
CA LYS A 84 0.30 -12.56 21.34
C LYS A 84 1.02 -11.91 20.15
N LYS A 85 1.32 -12.70 19.11
CA LYS A 85 1.88 -12.21 17.84
C LYS A 85 0.88 -11.22 17.21
N ALA A 86 1.23 -9.95 17.10
CA ALA A 86 0.40 -8.96 16.42
C ALA A 86 0.66 -9.04 14.91
N LEU A 87 -0.38 -9.31 14.13
CA LEU A 87 -0.32 -9.21 12.68
C LEU A 87 -0.32 -7.73 12.30
N CYS A 88 0.84 -7.19 11.89
CA CYS A 88 0.91 -5.85 11.34
C CYS A 88 0.67 -5.91 9.84
N ILE A 89 -0.48 -5.39 9.40
CA ILE A 89 -0.71 -5.09 7.99
C ILE A 89 -0.03 -3.76 7.70
N TYR A 90 1.10 -3.79 7.02
CA TYR A 90 1.70 -2.58 6.45
C TYR A 90 0.99 -2.30 5.13
N GLY A 91 0.01 -1.40 5.17
CA GLY A 91 -0.53 -0.74 3.99
C GLY A 91 0.15 0.61 3.85
N ARG A 92 0.77 0.91 2.70
CA ARG A 92 1.01 2.32 2.36
C ARG A 92 -0.38 2.98 2.21
N PRO A 93 -0.63 4.17 2.77
CA PRO A 93 -1.92 4.84 2.61
C PRO A 93 -2.25 4.93 1.11
N TRP A 94 -3.51 4.64 0.80
CA TRP A 94 -4.05 4.47 -0.55
C TRP A 94 -3.54 5.58 -1.48
N CYS A 95 -2.84 5.19 -2.54
CA CYS A 95 -2.19 6.09 -3.48
C CYS A 95 -3.10 6.26 -4.71
N HIS A 96 -3.54 7.50 -4.97
CA HIS A 96 -4.53 7.82 -6.01
C HIS A 96 -4.04 8.98 -6.88
N LYS A 97 -4.38 8.97 -8.18
CA LYS A 97 -3.98 10.01 -9.13
C LYS A 97 -4.51 11.41 -8.80
N LYS A 98 -5.73 11.53 -8.28
CA LYS A 98 -6.32 12.79 -7.76
C LYS A 98 -7.47 12.50 -6.79
N LEU A 99 -7.32 12.87 -5.53
CA LEU A 99 -8.46 13.15 -4.65
C LEU A 99 -8.33 14.61 -4.18
N PRO A 100 -9.39 15.44 -4.25
CA PRO A 100 -9.40 16.71 -3.56
C PRO A 100 -9.14 16.48 -2.06
N ARG A 101 -8.40 17.40 -1.43
CA ARG A 101 -8.07 17.41 0.00
C ARG A 101 -9.35 17.44 0.86
N THR A 102 -10.03 16.31 1.02
CA THR A 102 -11.16 16.18 1.94
C THR A 102 -11.04 14.90 2.75
N ARG A 103 -10.50 15.08 3.96
CA ARG A 103 -10.62 14.22 5.15
C ARG A 103 -10.26 12.73 4.97
N PHE A 104 -8.97 12.44 5.06
CA PHE A 104 -8.56 11.23 5.79
C PHE A 104 -8.95 11.40 7.26
N ARG A 105 -10.11 10.88 7.67
CA ARG A 105 -10.40 10.68 9.09
C ARG A 105 -9.54 9.52 9.56
N LYS A 106 -8.67 9.78 10.55
CA LYS A 106 -8.03 8.72 11.34
C LYS A 106 -9.14 7.81 11.86
N ILE A 107 -9.16 6.55 11.43
CA ILE A 107 -9.98 5.53 12.07
C ILE A 107 -9.22 5.15 13.34
N THR A 108 -9.58 5.77 14.45
CA THR A 108 -9.14 5.35 15.77
C THR A 108 -9.91 4.07 16.10
N VAL A 109 -9.22 2.93 16.10
CA VAL A 109 -9.78 1.69 16.66
C VAL A 109 -9.97 1.89 18.17
N PRO A 110 -11.17 1.65 18.73
CA PRO A 110 -11.39 1.77 20.16
C PRO A 110 -10.63 0.65 20.88
N THR A 111 -9.66 1.02 21.70
CA THR A 111 -9.01 0.12 22.65
C THR A 111 -10.02 -0.22 23.75
N SER A 112 -10.66 -1.40 23.65
CA SER A 112 -11.44 -1.95 24.76
C SER A 112 -10.49 -2.31 25.91
N ARG A 113 -10.35 -1.39 26.86
CA ARG A 113 -9.92 -1.70 28.23
C ARG A 113 -11.05 -2.47 28.91
N SER A 114 -10.74 -3.65 29.41
CA SER A 114 -11.38 -4.16 30.63
C SER A 114 -10.35 -4.96 31.41
N ILE A 115 -9.71 -4.26 32.33
CA ILE A 115 -9.12 -4.85 33.52
C ILE A 115 -10.28 -5.12 34.46
N ARG A 116 -10.47 -6.37 34.84
CA ARG A 116 -10.87 -6.83 36.18
C ARG A 116 -10.64 -8.32 36.28
#